data_AF-A0A433KTV6-F1
#
_entry.id   AF-A0A433KTV6-F1
#
_cell.length_a   1.000
_cell.length_b   1.000
_cell.length_c   1.000
_cell.angle_alpha   90.00
_cell.angle_beta   90.00
_cell.angle_gamma   90.00
#
_symmetry.space_group_name_H-M   'P 1'
#
loop_
_entity.id
_entity.type
_entity.pdbx_description
1 polymer ?
#
loop_
_entity_poly.entity_id
_entity_poly.type
_entity_poly.pdbx_seq_one_letter_code
_entity_poly.pdbx_strand_id
1 'polypeptide(L)'
;MKHQQGAALVIVMGLLSAALLVGVASMQSALVDERLAGNFRAYVQTQMVEESLLVAVAGNRHSAQRDILFTRLAESLGSGDHYRLQEKQLHELLGESTLKTLLNHLPFNQETAHGNQGANSLAVDVKKLNGRRMAVTVNRHGQADTQADIQPQAQLVFVQTDTESHWQLARFH
;
A
#
# COMPACT_ATOMS: atom_id res chain seq x y z
N MET A 1 30.86 -64.75 -12.45
CA MET A 1 30.90 -63.51 -11.64
C MET A 1 30.15 -62.34 -12.31
N LYS A 2 28.87 -62.50 -12.71
CA LYS A 2 28.13 -61.49 -13.53
C LYS A 2 26.98 -60.75 -12.80
N HIS A 3 26.57 -61.19 -11.61
CA HIS A 3 25.41 -60.62 -10.89
C HIS A 3 25.73 -59.36 -10.04
N GLN A 4 26.99 -59.09 -9.71
CA GLN A 4 27.36 -57.97 -8.84
C GLN A 4 27.34 -56.61 -9.55
N GLN A 5 27.54 -56.60 -10.88
CA GLN A 5 27.53 -55.36 -11.68
C GLN A 5 26.12 -54.77 -11.84
N GLY A 6 25.07 -55.60 -11.82
CA GLY A 6 23.68 -55.13 -11.89
C GLY A 6 23.19 -54.49 -10.59
N ALA A 7 23.59 -55.02 -9.43
CA ALA A 7 23.23 -54.47 -8.12
C ALA A 7 23.89 -53.11 -7.86
N ALA A 8 25.17 -52.96 -8.26
CA ALA A 8 25.89 -51.69 -8.13
C ALA A 8 25.24 -50.56 -8.95
N LEU A 9 24.75 -50.86 -10.16
CA LEU A 9 24.04 -49.89 -11.00
C LEU A 9 22.78 -49.37 -10.32
N VAL A 10 21.98 -50.25 -9.72
CA VAL A 10 20.73 -49.89 -9.02
C VAL A 10 21.02 -49.03 -7.79
N ILE A 11 22.07 -49.36 -7.03
CA ILE A 11 22.49 -48.57 -5.87
C ILE A 11 22.92 -47.17 -6.30
N VAL A 12 23.74 -47.05 -7.36
CA VAL A 12 24.17 -45.76 -7.89
C VAL A 12 22.97 -44.97 -8.40
N MET A 13 22.04 -45.59 -9.11
CA MET A 13 20.81 -44.93 -9.57
C MET A 13 19.97 -44.43 -8.40
N GLY A 14 19.78 -45.24 -7.36
CA GLY A 14 19.04 -44.85 -6.16
C GLY A 14 19.69 -43.66 -5.43
N LEU A 15 21.02 -43.67 -5.29
CA LEU A 15 21.76 -42.55 -4.70
C LEU A 15 21.70 -41.29 -5.56
N LEU A 16 21.77 -41.42 -6.90
CA LEU A 16 21.68 -40.30 -7.83
C LEU A 16 20.26 -39.69 -7.82
N SER A 17 19.22 -40.52 -7.79
CA SER A 17 17.83 -40.09 -7.67
C SER A 17 17.56 -39.39 -6.34
N ALA A 18 18.08 -39.92 -5.23
CA ALA A 18 17.97 -39.26 -3.93
C ALA A 18 18.67 -37.89 -3.92
N ALA A 19 19.88 -37.79 -4.49
CA ALA A 19 20.60 -36.53 -4.61
C ALA A 19 19.87 -35.51 -5.49
N LEU A 20 19.26 -35.93 -6.61
CA LEU A 20 18.46 -35.06 -7.47
C LEU A 20 17.22 -34.51 -6.75
N LEU A 21 16.51 -35.34 -6.00
CA LEU A 21 15.32 -34.92 -5.25
C LEU A 21 15.67 -33.87 -4.19
N VAL A 22 16.79 -34.04 -3.49
CA VAL A 22 17.31 -33.06 -2.53
C VAL A 22 17.70 -31.75 -3.25
N GLY A 23 18.36 -31.84 -4.40
CA GLY A 23 18.72 -30.67 -5.21
C GLY A 23 17.50 -29.88 -5.68
N VAL A 24 16.49 -30.55 -6.24
CA VAL A 24 15.24 -29.90 -6.68
C VAL A 24 14.48 -29.28 -5.50
N ALA A 25 14.43 -29.94 -4.35
CA ALA A 25 13.82 -29.39 -3.14
C ALA A 25 14.53 -28.11 -2.66
N SER A 26 15.88 -28.07 -2.70
CA SER A 26 16.64 -26.86 -2.36
C SER A 26 16.39 -25.69 -3.31
N MET A 27 16.28 -25.96 -4.63
CA MET A 27 15.96 -24.93 -5.62
C MET A 27 14.52 -24.40 -5.46
N GLN A 28 13.56 -25.28 -5.19
CA GLN A 28 12.18 -24.86 -4.90
C GLN A 28 12.10 -24.01 -3.63
N SER A 29 12.85 -24.37 -2.58
CA SER A 29 12.93 -23.57 -1.35
C SER A 29 13.49 -22.17 -1.65
N ALA A 30 14.58 -22.07 -2.40
CA ALA A 30 15.18 -20.79 -2.78
C ALA A 30 14.22 -19.91 -3.59
N LEU A 31 13.47 -20.51 -4.54
CA LEU A 31 12.46 -19.79 -5.33
C LEU A 31 11.29 -19.28 -4.48
N VAL A 32 10.89 -20.02 -3.44
CA VAL A 32 9.87 -19.57 -2.49
C VAL A 32 10.40 -18.40 -1.66
N ASP A 33 11.63 -18.49 -1.15
CA ASP A 33 12.26 -17.41 -0.38
C ASP A 33 12.42 -16.14 -1.21
N GLU A 34 12.83 -16.25 -2.47
CA GLU A 34 12.92 -15.11 -3.39
C GLU A 34 11.56 -14.45 -3.63
N ARG A 35 10.50 -15.25 -3.80
CA ARG A 35 9.13 -14.73 -3.93
C ARG A 35 8.65 -14.03 -2.67
N LEU A 36 8.94 -14.58 -1.49
CA LEU A 36 8.58 -13.97 -0.21
C LEU A 36 9.33 -12.66 0.00
N ALA A 37 10.64 -12.63 -0.27
CA ALA A 37 11.46 -11.42 -0.20
C ALA A 37 11.00 -10.35 -1.21
N GLY A 38 10.66 -10.76 -2.43
CA GLY A 38 10.09 -9.88 -3.46
C GLY A 38 8.75 -9.27 -3.03
N ASN A 39 7.85 -10.09 -2.49
CA ASN A 39 6.57 -9.62 -1.96
C ASN A 39 6.74 -8.66 -0.78
N PHE A 40 7.64 -8.97 0.15
CA PHE A 40 7.94 -8.09 1.28
C PHE A 40 8.49 -6.74 0.82
N ARG A 41 9.42 -6.73 -0.13
CA ARG A 41 9.96 -5.49 -0.70
C ARG A 41 8.87 -4.65 -1.36
N ALA A 42 8.02 -5.26 -2.17
CA ALA A 42 6.93 -4.57 -2.85
C ALA A 42 5.91 -3.98 -1.85
N TYR A 43 5.63 -4.72 -0.77
CA TYR A 43 4.79 -4.26 0.32
C TYR A 43 5.38 -3.02 1.01
N VAL A 44 6.66 -3.06 1.42
CA VAL A 44 7.34 -1.94 2.08
C VAL A 44 7.40 -0.71 1.18
N GLN A 45 7.73 -0.90 -0.10
CA GLN A 45 7.75 0.21 -1.07
C GLN A 45 6.37 0.86 -1.22
N THR A 46 5.29 0.08 -1.16
CA THR A 46 3.94 0.63 -1.22
C THR A 46 3.60 1.41 0.05
N GLN A 47 3.94 0.86 1.22
CA GLN A 47 3.75 1.55 2.50
C GLN A 47 4.48 2.91 2.52
N MET A 48 5.73 2.97 2.03
CA MET A 48 6.47 4.23 1.93
C MET A 48 5.78 5.26 1.04
N VAL A 49 5.12 4.84 -0.05
CA VAL A 49 4.37 5.75 -0.93
C VAL A 49 3.10 6.25 -0.24
N GLU A 50 2.37 5.36 0.46
CA GLU A 50 1.20 5.71 1.26
C GLU A 50 1.54 6.76 2.33
N GLU A 51 2.63 6.53 3.07
CA GLU A 51 3.15 7.47 4.08
C GLU A 51 3.61 8.79 3.45
N SER A 52 4.33 8.73 2.33
CA SER A 52 4.76 9.92 1.60
C SER A 52 3.58 10.77 1.12
N LEU A 53 2.49 10.13 0.71
CA LEU A 53 1.29 10.81 0.29
C LEU A 53 0.53 11.43 1.47
N LEU A 54 0.45 10.75 2.62
CA LEU A 54 -0.08 11.34 3.85
C LEU A 54 0.73 12.57 4.28
N VAL A 55 2.06 12.49 4.22
CA VAL A 55 2.95 13.63 4.50
C VAL A 55 2.71 14.76 3.50
N ALA A 56 2.50 14.46 2.21
CA ALA A 56 2.19 15.47 1.21
C ALA A 56 0.85 16.17 1.48
N VAL A 57 -0.17 15.44 1.93
CA VAL A 57 -1.48 16.00 2.35
C VAL A 57 -1.35 16.84 3.62
N ALA A 58 -0.51 16.43 4.57
CA ALA A 58 -0.25 17.18 5.79
C ALA A 58 0.63 18.42 5.58
N GLY A 59 1.43 18.44 4.51
CA GLY A 59 2.35 19.52 4.20
C GLY A 59 1.67 20.88 4.11
N ASN A 60 2.36 21.93 4.56
CA ASN A 60 1.81 23.29 4.57
C ASN A 60 1.71 23.93 3.18
N ARG A 61 2.31 23.33 2.15
CA ARG A 61 2.40 23.88 0.78
C ARG A 61 1.03 24.19 0.17
N HIS A 62 0.02 23.38 0.48
CA HIS A 62 -1.36 23.54 -0.01
C HIS A 62 -2.37 23.57 1.15
N SER A 63 -1.95 24.15 2.28
CA SER A 63 -2.78 24.25 3.50
C SER A 63 -4.10 24.97 3.26
N ALA A 64 -4.13 26.03 2.44
CA ALA A 64 -5.35 26.74 2.09
C ALA A 64 -6.37 25.84 1.37
N GLN A 65 -5.92 25.07 0.37
CA GLN A 65 -6.78 24.13 -0.37
C GLN A 65 -7.30 23.03 0.56
N ARG A 66 -6.42 22.47 1.40
CA ARG A 66 -6.79 21.48 2.40
C ARG A 66 -7.85 22.01 3.34
N ASP A 67 -7.67 23.21 3.86
CA ASP A 67 -8.57 23.79 4.85
C ASP A 67 -9.96 24.07 4.27
N ILE A 68 -10.02 24.56 3.01
CA ILE A 68 -11.28 24.74 2.29
C ILE A 68 -11.98 23.39 2.10
N LEU A 69 -11.24 22.36 1.68
CA LEU A 69 -11.77 21.03 1.43
C LEU A 69 -12.29 20.39 2.73
N PHE A 70 -11.51 20.43 3.81
CA PHE A 70 -11.91 19.85 5.10
C PHE A 70 -13.05 20.61 5.75
N THR A 71 -13.12 21.94 5.60
CA THR A 71 -14.27 22.72 6.08
C THR A 71 -15.54 22.31 5.34
N ARG A 72 -15.48 22.20 4.01
CA ARG A 72 -16.60 21.71 3.21
C ARG A 72 -17.04 20.31 3.62
N LEU A 73 -16.08 19.39 3.81
CA LEU A 73 -16.38 18.02 4.23
C LEU A 73 -16.92 17.96 5.65
N ALA A 74 -16.41 18.78 6.57
CA ALA A 74 -16.91 18.83 7.94
C ALA A 74 -18.36 19.32 8.00
N GLU A 75 -18.78 20.19 7.08
CA GLU A 75 -20.17 20.64 6.96
C GLU A 75 -21.06 19.59 6.28
N SER A 76 -20.53 18.85 5.29
CA SER A 76 -21.33 17.90 4.50
C SER A 76 -21.40 16.48 5.07
N LEU A 77 -20.41 16.03 5.84
CA LEU A 77 -20.35 14.67 6.40
C LEU A 77 -20.98 14.60 7.80
N GLY A 78 -21.70 13.52 8.08
CA GLY A 78 -22.07 13.11 9.44
C GLY A 78 -20.87 12.53 10.20
N SER A 79 -20.97 12.47 11.53
CA SER A 79 -19.94 11.79 12.35
C SER A 79 -19.91 10.31 11.99
N GLY A 80 -18.73 9.80 11.61
CA GLY A 80 -18.53 8.42 11.17
C GLY A 80 -18.49 8.24 9.66
N ASP A 81 -19.01 9.21 8.89
CA ASP A 81 -19.00 9.16 7.43
C ASP A 81 -17.57 9.32 6.90
N HIS A 82 -17.32 8.71 5.75
CA HIS A 82 -16.07 8.85 5.02
C HIS A 82 -16.34 9.39 3.61
N TYR A 83 -15.38 10.14 3.10
CA TYR A 83 -15.39 10.68 1.75
C TYR A 83 -14.09 10.32 1.06
N ARG A 84 -14.22 9.67 -0.10
CA ARG A 84 -13.08 9.33 -0.95
C ARG A 84 -12.73 10.54 -1.83
N LEU A 85 -11.52 11.04 -1.67
CA LEU A 85 -10.97 12.07 -2.55
C LEU A 85 -10.81 11.51 -3.95
N GLN A 86 -11.41 12.19 -4.91
CA GLN A 86 -11.21 11.90 -6.33
C GLN A 86 -9.82 12.37 -6.76
N GLU A 87 -9.32 11.77 -7.83
CA GLU A 87 -8.04 12.12 -8.44
C GLU A 87 -7.92 13.63 -8.68
N LYS A 88 -8.97 14.30 -9.18
CA LYS A 88 -8.98 15.76 -9.40
C LYS A 88 -8.75 16.56 -8.11
N GLN A 89 -9.39 16.15 -7.01
CA GLN A 89 -9.24 16.81 -5.71
C GLN A 89 -7.84 16.55 -5.14
N LEU A 90 -7.26 15.38 -5.41
CA LEU A 90 -5.88 15.06 -5.06
C LEU A 90 -4.88 15.92 -5.82
N HIS A 91 -5.11 16.16 -7.11
CA HIS A 91 -4.30 17.06 -7.92
C HIS A 91 -4.35 18.50 -7.37
N GLU A 92 -5.54 18.98 -6.99
CA GLU A 92 -5.69 20.30 -6.37
C GLU A 92 -5.01 20.40 -4.99
N LEU A 93 -5.01 19.30 -4.23
CA LEU A 93 -4.48 19.25 -2.86
C LEU A 93 -2.95 19.07 -2.81
N LEU A 94 -2.36 18.29 -3.72
CA LEU A 94 -0.92 17.99 -3.71
C LEU A 94 -0.14 18.76 -4.78
N GLY A 95 -0.83 19.30 -5.77
CA GLY A 95 -0.23 19.82 -7.00
C GLY A 95 0.15 18.69 -7.98
N GLU A 96 0.08 19.01 -9.27
CA GLU A 96 0.30 18.05 -10.37
C GLU A 96 1.66 17.35 -10.30
N SER A 97 2.72 18.10 -9.96
CA SER A 97 4.09 17.56 -9.90
C SER A 97 4.29 16.57 -8.75
N THR A 98 3.80 16.91 -7.55
CA THR A 98 3.95 16.04 -6.36
C THR A 98 3.22 14.72 -6.56
N LEU A 99 1.97 14.78 -7.06
CA LEU A 99 1.17 13.60 -7.28
C LEU A 99 1.80 12.70 -8.36
N LYS A 100 2.24 13.28 -9.48
CA LYS A 100 2.94 12.55 -10.54
C LYS A 100 4.21 11.86 -10.03
N THR A 101 5.01 12.56 -9.23
CA THR A 101 6.22 11.96 -8.62
C THR A 101 5.86 10.78 -7.72
N LEU A 102 4.85 10.92 -6.85
CA LEU A 102 4.41 9.84 -5.96
C LEU A 102 3.87 8.64 -6.74
N LEU A 103 3.06 8.87 -7.77
CA LEU A 103 2.51 7.82 -8.61
C LEU A 103 3.60 7.08 -9.41
N ASN A 104 4.66 7.76 -9.82
CA ASN A 104 5.80 7.14 -10.50
C ASN A 104 6.64 6.24 -9.57
N HIS A 105 6.57 6.45 -8.26
CA HIS A 105 7.27 5.63 -7.27
C HIS A 105 6.47 4.40 -6.81
N LEU A 106 5.24 4.23 -7.28
CA LEU A 106 4.47 3.02 -7.00
C LEU A 106 5.16 1.80 -7.65
N PRO A 107 5.48 0.75 -6.87
CA PRO A 107 6.17 -0.44 -7.39
C PRO A 107 5.35 -1.22 -8.43
N PHE A 108 4.06 -0.90 -8.59
CA PHE A 108 3.11 -1.57 -9.47
C PHE A 108 2.63 -0.73 -10.64
N ASN A 109 3.27 0.42 -10.93
CA ASN A 109 2.97 1.19 -12.15
C ASN A 109 3.55 0.55 -13.43
N GLN A 110 3.79 -0.76 -13.41
CA GLN A 110 4.10 -1.51 -14.62
C GLN A 110 2.79 -1.73 -15.35
N GLU A 111 2.70 -1.25 -16.59
CA GLU A 111 1.69 -1.71 -17.54
C GLU A 111 1.66 -3.24 -17.48
N THR A 112 0.66 -3.80 -16.81
CA THR A 112 0.36 -5.22 -16.99
C THR A 112 0.08 -5.37 -18.48
N ALA A 113 0.65 -6.39 -19.12
CA ALA A 113 0.49 -6.65 -20.56
C ALA A 113 -0.99 -6.78 -21.03
N HIS A 114 -1.94 -6.70 -20.10
CA HIS A 114 -3.36 -6.43 -20.34
C HIS A 114 -3.67 -5.09 -19.67
N GLY A 115 -4.01 -4.06 -20.46
CA GLY A 115 -4.14 -2.64 -20.07
C GLY A 115 -5.21 -2.27 -19.03
N ASN A 116 -5.29 -3.00 -17.93
CA ASN A 116 -6.09 -2.63 -16.76
C ASN A 116 -5.27 -1.73 -15.83
N GLN A 117 -5.09 -0.47 -16.23
CA GLN A 117 -4.50 0.59 -15.41
C GLN A 117 -5.32 0.94 -14.15
N GLY A 118 -6.49 0.31 -13.93
CA GLY A 118 -7.42 0.66 -12.86
C GLY A 118 -7.31 -0.13 -11.55
N ALA A 119 -6.51 -1.21 -11.49
CA ALA A 119 -6.56 -2.14 -10.35
C ALA A 119 -5.76 -1.69 -9.11
N ASN A 120 -4.86 -0.71 -9.23
CA ASN A 120 -3.97 -0.28 -8.14
C ASN A 120 -3.94 1.24 -7.99
N SER A 121 -5.12 1.89 -8.01
CA SER A 121 -5.20 3.31 -7.70
C SER A 121 -5.10 3.55 -6.20
N LEU A 122 -4.26 4.52 -5.83
CA LEU A 122 -4.17 5.00 -4.47
C LEU A 122 -5.38 5.91 -4.20
N ALA A 123 -6.17 5.60 -3.18
CA ALA A 123 -7.30 6.40 -2.77
C ALA A 123 -7.00 7.08 -1.43
N VAL A 124 -7.39 8.33 -1.30
CA VAL A 124 -7.32 9.03 0.00
C VAL A 124 -8.73 9.14 0.51
N ASP A 125 -8.98 8.53 1.66
CA ASP A 125 -10.26 8.56 2.33
C ASP A 125 -10.17 9.52 3.52
N VAL A 126 -11.15 10.41 3.64
CA VAL A 126 -11.28 11.37 4.74
C VAL A 126 -12.52 11.01 5.55
N LYS A 127 -12.33 10.60 6.79
CA LYS A 127 -13.40 10.23 7.71
C LYS A 127 -13.65 11.32 8.74
N LYS A 128 -14.90 11.71 8.95
CA LYS A 128 -15.26 12.60 10.05
C LYS A 128 -15.33 11.79 11.35
N LEU A 129 -14.51 12.15 12.33
CA LEU A 129 -14.47 11.47 13.63
C LEU A 129 -15.58 12.00 14.55
N ASN A 130 -15.47 13.27 14.92
CA ASN A 130 -16.46 13.97 15.75
C ASN A 130 -16.21 15.49 15.66
N GLY A 131 -17.28 16.29 15.60
CA GLY A 131 -17.19 17.74 15.49
C GLY A 131 -16.30 18.18 14.33
N ARG A 132 -15.31 19.04 14.61
CA ARG A 132 -14.29 19.49 13.65
C ARG A 132 -13.01 18.65 13.74
N ARG A 133 -13.15 17.32 13.73
CA ARG A 133 -12.03 16.37 13.69
C ARG A 133 -12.19 15.42 12.50
N MET A 134 -11.18 15.40 11.65
CA MET A 134 -11.15 14.61 10.42
C MET A 134 -9.95 13.68 10.45
N ALA A 135 -10.14 12.41 10.14
CA ALA A 135 -9.07 11.47 9.91
C ALA A 135 -8.83 11.32 8.41
N VAL A 136 -7.58 11.40 8.00
CA VAL A 136 -7.14 11.14 6.63
C VAL A 136 -6.38 9.83 6.62
N THR A 137 -6.78 8.96 5.72
CA THR A 137 -6.23 7.62 5.54
C THR A 137 -5.98 7.40 4.06
N VAL A 138 -4.92 6.68 3.73
CA VAL A 138 -4.63 6.28 2.35
C VAL A 138 -4.91 4.80 2.23
N ASN A 139 -5.73 4.42 1.26
CA ASN A 139 -6.18 3.06 1.02
C ASN A 139 -5.88 2.67 -0.43
N ARG A 140 -5.72 1.36 -0.66
CA ARG A 140 -5.52 0.80 -1.99
C ARG A 140 -6.84 0.38 -2.62
N HIS A 141 -7.12 0.80 -3.85
CA HIS A 141 -8.21 0.23 -4.63
C HIS A 141 -7.93 -1.26 -4.87
N GLY A 142 -8.90 -2.13 -4.55
CA GLY A 142 -8.72 -3.60 -4.61
C GLY A 142 -8.53 -4.29 -3.25
N GLN A 143 -8.32 -3.55 -2.15
CA GLN A 143 -8.70 -4.05 -0.81
C GLN A 143 -10.23 -3.96 -0.69
N ALA A 144 -10.92 -4.82 -1.43
CA ALA A 144 -12.35 -5.01 -1.29
C ALA A 144 -12.65 -5.43 0.15
N ASP A 145 -13.36 -4.58 0.90
CA ASP A 145 -14.54 -4.82 1.77
C ASP A 145 -14.74 -6.20 2.46
N THR A 146 -13.71 -7.03 2.55
CA THR A 146 -13.75 -8.43 3.00
C THR A 146 -12.72 -8.72 4.09
N GLN A 147 -12.14 -7.66 4.66
CA GLN A 147 -11.38 -7.75 5.89
C GLN A 147 -11.57 -6.43 6.63
N ALA A 148 -12.57 -6.41 7.50
CA ALA A 148 -12.88 -5.33 8.44
C ALA A 148 -11.77 -5.10 9.50
N ASP A 149 -10.51 -5.42 9.20
CA ASP A 149 -9.43 -5.47 10.19
C ASP A 149 -8.03 -5.17 9.63
N ILE A 150 -7.90 -4.65 8.40
CA ILE A 150 -6.65 -3.98 8.01
C ILE A 150 -6.84 -2.51 8.36
N GLN A 151 -6.50 -2.16 9.60
CA GLN A 151 -6.35 -0.75 9.99
C GLN A 151 -5.47 -0.05 8.96
N PRO A 152 -5.84 1.16 8.49
CA PRO A 152 -4.93 1.97 7.70
C PRO A 152 -3.65 2.14 8.52
N GLN A 153 -2.52 1.66 7.97
CA GLN A 153 -1.26 1.56 8.72
C GLN A 153 -0.74 2.94 9.14
N ALA A 154 -1.13 3.96 8.39
CA ALA A 154 -0.91 5.35 8.73
C ALA A 154 -2.22 6.13 8.61
N GLN A 155 -2.59 6.81 9.69
CA GLN A 155 -3.73 7.71 9.76
C GLN A 155 -3.25 9.04 10.33
N LEU A 156 -3.63 10.14 9.68
CA LEU A 156 -3.40 11.48 10.18
C LEU A 156 -4.72 12.09 10.63
N VAL A 157 -4.76 12.58 11.86
CA VAL A 157 -5.94 13.26 12.38
C VAL A 157 -5.71 14.76 12.27
N PHE A 158 -6.67 15.46 11.69
CA PHE A 158 -6.72 16.91 11.62
C PHE A 158 -7.84 17.41 12.53
N VAL A 159 -7.56 18.50 13.23
CA VAL A 159 -8.49 19.17 14.14
C VAL A 159 -8.50 20.64 13.81
N GLN A 160 -9.69 21.22 13.81
CA GLN A 160 -9.88 22.66 13.76
C GLN A 160 -10.46 23.10 15.09
N THR A 161 -9.80 24.04 15.75
CA THR A 161 -10.23 24.59 17.05
C THR A 161 -11.02 25.87 16.83
N ASP A 162 -11.86 26.27 17.78
CA ASP A 162 -12.61 27.54 17.66
C ASP A 162 -11.70 28.77 17.66
N THR A 163 -10.47 28.60 18.16
CA THR A 163 -9.42 29.64 18.20
C THR A 163 -8.60 29.74 16.93
N GLU A 164 -8.60 28.70 16.08
CA GLU A 164 -7.78 28.65 14.86
C GLU A 164 -8.64 28.31 13.65
N SER A 165 -8.67 29.22 12.68
CA SER A 165 -9.47 29.06 11.46
C SER A 165 -8.92 28.00 10.50
N HIS A 166 -7.72 27.46 10.72
CA HIS A 166 -7.08 26.47 9.86
C HIS A 166 -7.06 25.07 10.50
N TRP A 167 -7.04 24.03 9.66
CA TRP A 167 -6.97 22.65 10.14
C TRP A 167 -5.52 22.31 10.49
N GLN A 168 -5.29 21.85 11.71
CA GLN A 168 -3.98 21.43 12.19
C GLN A 168 -3.92 19.93 12.39
N LEU A 169 -2.72 19.36 12.22
CA LEU A 169 -2.47 17.98 12.58
C LEU A 169 -2.60 17.83 14.10
N ALA A 170 -3.44 16.90 14.55
CA ALA A 170 -3.59 16.58 15.96
C ALA A 170 -2.23 16.17 16.50
N ARG A 171 -1.76 16.83 17.56
CA ARG A 171 -0.56 16.38 18.25
C ARG A 171 -0.85 14.99 18.83
N PHE A 172 0.01 14.03 18.51
CA PHE A 172 0.04 12.74 19.21
C PHE A 172 0.39 13.03 20.66
N HIS A 173 -0.51 12.67 21.58
CA HIS A 173 -0.34 12.83 23.02
C HIS A 173 0.19 11.54 23.64
#